data_AF-A0A942DKL2-F1
#
_entry.id   AF-A0A942DKL2-F1
#
_cell.length_a   1.000
_cell.length_b   1.000
_cell.length_c   1.000
_cell.angle_alpha   90.00
_cell.angle_beta   90.00
_cell.angle_gamma   90.00
#
_symmetry.space_group_name_H-M   'P 1'
#
loop_
_entity.id
_entity.type
_entity.pdbx_description
1 polymer ?
#
loop_
_entity_poly.entity_id
_entity_poly.type
_entity_poly.pdbx_seq_one_letter_code
_entity_poly.pdbx_strand_id
1 'polypeptide(L)'
;MNKSKHPRKYDCVLSGTLHAGTTPREVLWSVLKERTVSSGILRIIDVDNKFEGELGICQGTFVVGACMKGGKQSGYNALKTLLAVRNGSYKYTNYVDALPPHLDNFERIRLTTLISIWPNLPLSAEVLSNRNSLNRMRGITTAEAVVVKNSEASVIDRNVMDQLQAWDDRHMNLRAAAFWSTFVAVSCLAALLGMAG
;
A
#
# COMPACT_ATOMS: atom_id res chain seq x y z
N MET A 1 -9.20 -0.95 38.89
CA MET A 1 -10.36 -0.95 37.97
C MET A 1 -9.85 -0.77 36.55
N ASN A 2 -9.57 -1.89 35.87
CA ASN A 2 -8.97 -1.90 34.53
C ASN A 2 -10.05 -1.53 33.51
N LYS A 3 -9.94 -0.36 32.88
CA LYS A 3 -10.82 0.01 31.77
C LYS A 3 -10.47 -0.91 30.60
N SER A 4 -11.30 -1.92 30.34
CA SER A 4 -11.24 -2.69 29.10
C SER A 4 -11.44 -1.70 27.96
N LYS A 5 -10.36 -1.41 27.22
CA LYS A 5 -10.48 -0.79 25.91
C LYS A 5 -11.19 -1.82 25.04
N HIS A 6 -12.48 -1.62 24.79
CA HIS A 6 -13.13 -2.27 23.66
C HIS A 6 -12.25 -1.96 22.43
N PRO A 7 -11.76 -2.98 21.68
CA PRO A 7 -11.05 -2.72 20.44
C PRO A 7 -11.99 -1.89 19.57
N ARG A 8 -11.56 -0.71 19.13
CA ARG A 8 -12.40 0.12 18.27
C ARG A 8 -12.66 -0.71 17.03
N LYS A 9 -13.90 -0.72 16.55
CA LYS A 9 -14.31 -1.49 15.36
C LYS A 9 -13.41 -1.20 14.14
N TYR A 10 -12.76 -0.03 14.13
CA TYR A 10 -11.76 0.38 13.17
C TYR A 10 -10.60 1.05 13.89
N ASP A 11 -9.39 0.49 13.76
CA ASP A 11 -8.16 1.16 14.18
C ASP A 11 -7.46 1.71 12.93
N CYS A 12 -7.16 3.01 12.95
CA CYS A 12 -6.39 3.65 11.89
C CYS A 12 -4.94 3.18 11.97
N VAL A 13 -4.45 2.56 10.91
CA VAL A 13 -3.08 2.03 10.83
C VAL A 13 -2.17 3.05 10.16
N LEU A 14 -2.60 3.60 9.02
CA LEU A 14 -1.86 4.62 8.28
C LEU A 14 -2.79 5.73 7.84
N SER A 15 -2.30 6.96 7.80
CA SER A 15 -3.00 8.08 7.19
C SER A 15 -2.01 9.11 6.69
N GLY A 16 -2.36 9.80 5.62
CA GLY A 16 -1.51 10.84 5.08
C GLY A 16 -2.13 11.54 3.89
N THR A 17 -1.28 12.28 3.20
CA THR A 17 -1.62 13.12 2.07
C THR A 17 -0.88 12.69 0.82
N LEU A 18 -1.60 12.62 -0.30
CA LEU A 18 -1.06 12.39 -1.65
C LEU A 18 -0.70 13.75 -2.23
N HIS A 19 0.47 14.31 -1.89
CA HIS A 19 0.99 15.56 -2.43
C HIS A 19 2.51 15.47 -2.60
N ALA A 20 3.09 16.27 -3.49
CA ALA A 20 4.52 16.64 -3.48
C ALA A 20 5.55 15.50 -3.25
N GLY A 21 5.36 14.36 -3.92
CA GLY A 21 6.26 13.21 -3.83
C GLY A 21 5.54 11.92 -3.43
N THR A 22 4.48 11.99 -2.62
CA THR A 22 3.73 10.81 -2.17
C THR A 22 2.75 10.33 -3.24
N THR A 23 3.13 9.26 -3.96
CA THR A 23 2.29 8.66 -5.00
C THR A 23 1.38 7.55 -4.47
N PRO A 24 0.28 7.19 -5.17
CA PRO A 24 -0.51 6.01 -4.83
C PRO A 24 0.34 4.73 -4.75
N ARG A 25 1.41 4.64 -5.55
CA ARG A 25 2.39 3.54 -5.45
C ARG A 25 3.05 3.48 -4.07
N GLU A 26 3.48 4.61 -3.51
CA GLU A 26 4.07 4.68 -2.16
C GLU A 26 3.07 4.39 -1.05
N VAL A 27 1.81 4.75 -1.26
CA VAL A 27 0.73 4.36 -0.34
C VAL A 27 0.55 2.85 -0.34
N LEU A 28 0.50 2.21 -1.51
CA LEU A 28 0.42 0.75 -1.63
C LEU A 28 1.66 0.07 -1.02
N TRP A 29 2.85 0.65 -1.19
CA TRP A 29 4.07 0.19 -0.50
C TRP A 29 3.94 0.23 1.01
N SER A 30 3.44 1.33 1.55
CA SER A 30 3.24 1.50 2.99
C SER A 30 2.26 0.47 3.53
N VAL A 31 1.16 0.22 2.81
CA VAL A 31 0.20 -0.85 3.16
C VAL A 31 0.86 -2.23 3.12
N LEU A 32 1.70 -2.54 2.12
CA LEU A 32 2.39 -3.83 2.02
C LEU A 32 3.33 -4.10 3.20
N LYS A 33 3.87 -3.06 3.84
CA LYS A 33 4.70 -3.17 5.05
C LYS A 33 3.89 -3.55 6.29
N GLU A 34 2.60 -3.20 6.32
CA GLU A 34 1.69 -3.49 7.42
C GLU A 34 1.19 -4.94 7.38
N ARG A 35 2.08 -5.88 7.70
CA ARG A 35 1.78 -7.33 7.67
C ARG A 35 0.84 -7.81 8.77
N THR A 36 0.53 -6.97 9.75
CA THR A 36 -0.32 -7.29 10.91
C THR A 36 -1.82 -7.19 10.59
N VAL A 37 -2.18 -6.60 9.45
CA VAL A 37 -3.57 -6.36 9.05
C VAL A 37 -4.09 -7.49 8.17
N SER A 38 -4.98 -8.32 8.72
CA SER A 38 -5.61 -9.43 7.99
C SER A 38 -6.67 -8.95 7.00
N SER A 39 -7.42 -7.92 7.35
CA SER A 39 -8.43 -7.27 6.50
C SER A 39 -8.33 -5.77 6.72
N GLY A 40 -8.12 -5.01 5.66
CA GLY A 40 -7.95 -3.57 5.74
C GLY A 40 -8.66 -2.85 4.62
N ILE A 41 -9.13 -1.63 4.92
CA ILE A 41 -9.75 -0.74 3.94
C ILE A 41 -8.81 0.44 3.74
N LEU A 42 -8.37 0.64 2.50
CA LEU A 42 -7.65 1.84 2.09
C LEU A 42 -8.64 2.81 1.45
N ARG A 43 -8.95 3.88 2.18
CA ARG A 43 -9.79 4.98 1.69
C ARG A 43 -8.90 6.04 1.05
N ILE A 44 -9.28 6.50 -0.15
CA ILE A 44 -8.59 7.56 -0.89
C ILE A 44 -9.62 8.63 -1.24
N ILE A 45 -9.27 9.89 -0.98
CA ILE A 45 -10.08 11.07 -1.29
C ILE A 45 -9.26 11.94 -2.24
N ASP A 46 -9.83 12.26 -3.40
CA ASP A 46 -9.28 13.19 -4.37
C ASP A 46 -9.83 14.59 -4.10
N VAL A 47 -8.94 15.56 -3.90
CA VAL A 47 -9.31 16.95 -3.63
C VAL A 47 -9.72 17.69 -4.91
N ASP A 48 -9.07 17.37 -6.03
CA ASP A 48 -9.25 18.08 -7.30
C ASP A 48 -10.58 17.67 -7.96
N ASN A 49 -10.82 16.36 -8.04
CA ASN A 49 -12.01 15.80 -8.67
C ASN A 49 -13.18 15.60 -7.70
N LYS A 50 -12.98 15.91 -6.41
CA LYS A 50 -14.00 15.82 -5.33
C LYS A 50 -14.68 14.45 -5.25
N PHE A 51 -13.93 13.38 -5.45
CA PHE A 51 -14.42 12.02 -5.26
C PHE A 51 -13.72 11.33 -4.10
N GLU A 52 -14.34 10.25 -3.68
CA GLU A 52 -13.85 9.40 -2.62
C GLU A 52 -14.08 7.95 -3.03
N GLY A 53 -13.17 7.07 -2.67
CA GLY A 53 -13.38 5.63 -2.80
C GLY A 53 -12.54 4.83 -1.83
N GLU A 54 -12.80 3.53 -1.85
CA GLU A 54 -12.28 2.56 -0.91
C GLU A 54 -11.75 1.35 -1.66
N LEU A 55 -10.63 0.82 -1.20
CA LEU A 55 -10.03 -0.42 -1.66
C LEU A 55 -10.06 -1.43 -0.51
N GLY A 56 -10.61 -2.61 -0.78
CA GLY A 56 -10.53 -3.75 0.12
C GLY A 56 -9.20 -4.46 -0.04
N ILE A 57 -8.48 -4.65 1.05
CA ILE A 57 -7.17 -5.33 1.09
C ILE A 57 -7.26 -6.49 2.07
N CYS A 58 -6.96 -7.69 1.59
CA CYS A 58 -6.94 -8.91 2.37
C CYS A 58 -5.49 -9.40 2.57
N GLN A 59 -5.22 -9.93 3.76
CA GLN A 59 -3.94 -10.48 4.21
C GLN A 59 -2.75 -9.52 4.00
N GLY A 60 -2.99 -8.20 4.08
CA GLY A 60 -1.99 -7.16 3.84
C GLY A 60 -1.31 -7.21 2.46
N THR A 61 -1.79 -8.02 1.52
CA THR A 61 -1.04 -8.38 0.30
C THR A 61 -1.91 -8.45 -0.96
N PHE A 62 -3.21 -8.63 -0.83
CA PHE A 62 -4.13 -8.76 -1.96
C PHE A 62 -5.18 -7.67 -1.95
N VAL A 63 -5.38 -7.00 -3.07
CA VAL A 63 -6.55 -6.16 -3.33
C VAL A 63 -7.69 -7.05 -3.78
N VAL A 64 -8.81 -6.99 -3.06
CA VAL A 64 -10.01 -7.83 -3.27
C VAL A 64 -11.25 -7.03 -3.71
N GLY A 65 -11.21 -5.72 -3.64
CA GLY A 65 -12.26 -4.88 -4.20
C GLY A 65 -11.87 -3.42 -4.26
N ALA A 66 -12.61 -2.68 -5.07
CA ALA A 66 -12.58 -1.23 -5.06
C ALA A 66 -13.98 -0.70 -5.33
N CYS A 67 -14.35 0.39 -4.65
CA CYS A 67 -15.64 1.03 -4.83
C CYS A 67 -15.50 2.54 -4.65
N MET A 68 -16.15 3.31 -5.52
CA MET A 68 -16.30 4.75 -5.34
C MET A 68 -17.50 5.03 -4.44
N LYS A 69 -17.41 6.08 -3.62
CA LYS A 69 -18.50 6.50 -2.74
C LYS A 69 -19.80 6.72 -3.53
N GLY A 70 -20.89 6.17 -3.00
CA GLY A 70 -22.20 6.20 -3.65
C GLY A 70 -22.39 5.15 -4.74
N GLY A 71 -21.49 4.17 -4.86
CA GLY A 71 -21.66 3.01 -5.75
C GLY A 71 -21.62 3.33 -7.25
N LYS A 72 -21.24 4.56 -7.62
CA LYS A 72 -21.23 5.01 -9.03
C LYS A 72 -20.29 4.19 -9.91
N GLN A 73 -19.18 3.72 -9.34
CA GLN A 73 -18.22 2.84 -9.99
C GLN A 73 -17.71 1.85 -8.95
N SER A 74 -17.65 0.59 -9.34
CA SER A 74 -17.07 -0.48 -8.54
C SER A 74 -16.11 -1.30 -9.40
N GLY A 75 -15.36 -2.16 -8.74
CA GLY A 75 -14.42 -3.03 -9.43
C GLY A 75 -13.27 -2.26 -10.07
N TYR A 76 -12.80 -2.74 -11.22
CA TYR A 76 -11.44 -2.43 -11.68
C TYR A 76 -11.32 -1.00 -12.19
N ASN A 77 -12.43 -0.46 -12.68
CA ASN A 77 -12.52 0.95 -13.05
C ASN A 77 -12.38 1.85 -11.82
N ALA A 78 -13.02 1.51 -10.70
CA ALA A 78 -12.82 2.23 -9.45
C ALA A 78 -11.35 2.14 -8.97
N LEU A 79 -10.73 0.96 -9.07
CA LEU A 79 -9.32 0.78 -8.73
C LEU A 79 -8.40 1.70 -9.55
N LYS A 80 -8.57 1.72 -10.89
CA LYS A 80 -7.77 2.59 -11.77
C LYS A 80 -7.94 4.06 -11.42
N THR A 81 -9.18 4.50 -11.20
CA THR A 81 -9.49 5.89 -10.83
C THR A 81 -8.82 6.26 -9.50
N LEU A 82 -8.89 5.39 -8.49
CA LEU A 82 -8.29 5.63 -7.18
C LEU A 82 -6.76 5.64 -7.21
N LEU A 83 -6.13 4.78 -8.03
CA LEU A 83 -4.68 4.76 -8.20
C LEU A 83 -4.13 5.84 -9.14
N ALA A 84 -5.01 6.61 -9.79
CA ALA A 84 -4.66 7.77 -10.60
C ALA A 84 -4.67 9.10 -9.80
N VAL A 85 -5.15 9.09 -8.55
CA VAL A 85 -5.23 10.28 -7.69
C VAL A 85 -3.83 10.85 -7.46
N ARG A 86 -3.65 12.13 -7.78
CA ARG A 86 -2.37 12.85 -7.61
C ARG A 86 -2.38 13.82 -6.44
N ASN A 87 -3.55 14.38 -6.12
CA ASN A 87 -3.73 15.34 -5.05
C ASN A 87 -4.90 14.90 -4.17
N GLY A 88 -4.59 14.45 -2.95
CA GLY A 88 -5.59 13.81 -2.13
C GLY A 88 -5.16 13.50 -0.71
N SER A 89 -6.02 12.78 -0.01
CA SER A 89 -5.69 12.16 1.28
C SER A 89 -6.00 10.68 1.25
N TYR A 90 -5.28 9.92 2.06
CA TYR A 90 -5.51 8.48 2.19
C TYR A 90 -5.57 8.09 3.67
N LYS A 91 -6.30 7.01 3.94
CA LYS A 91 -6.41 6.41 5.25
C LYS A 91 -6.54 4.90 5.13
N TYR A 92 -5.63 4.16 5.75
CA TYR A 92 -5.68 2.72 5.86
C TYR A 92 -6.16 2.33 7.25
N THR A 93 -7.26 1.60 7.32
CA THR A 93 -7.87 1.13 8.58
C THR A 93 -7.87 -0.37 8.65
N ASN A 94 -7.49 -0.91 9.81
CA ASN A 94 -7.67 -2.32 10.14
C ASN A 94 -9.16 -2.58 10.37
N TYR A 95 -9.68 -3.58 9.67
CA TYR A 95 -11.05 -4.04 9.76
C TYR A 95 -11.00 -5.43 10.41
N VAL A 96 -11.39 -5.52 11.69
CA VAL A 96 -11.27 -6.76 12.47
C VAL A 96 -12.19 -7.87 11.93
N ASP A 97 -13.32 -7.46 11.35
CA ASP A 97 -14.32 -8.36 10.77
C ASP A 97 -13.99 -8.71 9.30
N ALA A 98 -14.87 -9.49 8.66
CA ALA A 98 -14.80 -9.70 7.21
C ALA A 98 -15.01 -8.37 6.45
N LEU A 99 -14.30 -8.21 5.33
CA LEU A 99 -14.46 -7.03 4.48
C LEU A 99 -15.93 -6.88 4.03
N PRO A 100 -16.42 -5.63 3.89
CA PRO A 100 -17.76 -5.40 3.38
C PRO A 100 -17.98 -6.10 2.02
N PRO A 101 -19.15 -6.69 1.74
CA PRO A 101 -19.39 -7.45 0.50
C PRO A 101 -19.16 -6.62 -0.78
N HIS A 102 -19.42 -5.32 -0.73
CA HIS A 102 -19.18 -4.41 -1.85
C HIS A 102 -17.69 -4.09 -2.10
N LEU A 103 -16.79 -4.58 -1.23
CA LEU A 103 -15.33 -4.50 -1.36
C LEU A 103 -14.69 -5.88 -1.54
N ASP A 104 -15.48 -6.93 -1.76
CA ASP A 104 -14.99 -8.27 -2.13
C ASP A 104 -15.52 -8.64 -3.52
N ASN A 105 -15.13 -7.81 -4.50
CA ASN A 105 -15.67 -7.80 -5.86
C ASN A 105 -14.60 -8.14 -6.93
N PHE A 106 -13.40 -8.53 -6.52
CA PHE A 106 -12.30 -8.91 -7.40
C PHE A 106 -11.86 -10.34 -7.21
N GLU A 107 -11.30 -10.90 -8.28
CA GLU A 107 -10.28 -11.92 -8.11
C GLU A 107 -9.03 -11.29 -7.48
N ARG A 108 -8.52 -11.88 -6.40
CA ARG A 108 -7.40 -11.37 -5.59
C ARG A 108 -6.21 -10.91 -6.45
N ILE A 109 -5.97 -9.60 -6.48
CA ILE A 109 -4.83 -8.99 -7.18
C ILE A 109 -3.71 -8.73 -6.19
N ARG A 110 -2.49 -9.23 -6.42
CA ARG A 110 -1.35 -8.94 -5.54
C ARG A 110 -0.98 -7.45 -5.58
N LEU A 111 -0.75 -6.87 -4.41
CA LEU A 111 -0.24 -5.50 -4.27
C LEU A 111 1.11 -5.33 -4.97
N THR A 112 2.01 -6.31 -4.87
CA THR A 112 3.33 -6.28 -5.55
C THR A 112 3.19 -6.14 -7.07
N THR A 113 2.24 -6.86 -7.66
CA THR A 113 1.90 -6.72 -9.08
C THR A 113 1.42 -5.31 -9.40
N LEU A 114 0.47 -4.76 -8.65
CA LEU A 114 -0.05 -3.40 -8.87
C LEU A 114 1.06 -2.34 -8.74
N ILE A 115 1.93 -2.48 -7.74
CA ILE A 115 3.07 -1.59 -7.51
C ILE A 115 4.07 -1.64 -8.68
N SER A 116 4.33 -2.82 -9.23
CA SER A 116 5.32 -3.01 -10.30
C SER A 116 4.89 -2.43 -11.65
N ILE A 117 3.58 -2.42 -11.93
CA ILE A 117 3.03 -1.95 -13.21
C ILE A 117 2.56 -0.50 -13.16
N TRP A 118 2.43 0.10 -11.98
CA TRP A 118 2.03 1.50 -11.85
C TRP A 118 3.10 2.43 -12.46
N PRO A 119 2.73 3.48 -13.21
CA PRO A 119 1.36 3.98 -13.47
C PRO A 119 0.63 3.33 -14.67
N ASN A 120 1.29 2.41 -15.37
CA ASN A 120 0.82 1.80 -16.63
C ASN A 120 -0.09 0.59 -16.36
N LEU A 121 -1.23 0.82 -15.70
CA LEU A 121 -2.23 -0.22 -15.42
C LEU A 121 -2.90 -0.70 -16.73
N PRO A 122 -3.15 -2.01 -16.91
CA PRO A 122 -3.80 -2.55 -18.10
C PRO A 122 -5.25 -2.05 -18.22
N LEU A 123 -5.84 -2.20 -19.40
CA LEU A 123 -7.22 -1.77 -19.65
C LEU A 123 -8.24 -2.63 -18.91
N SER A 124 -7.99 -3.95 -18.79
CA SER A 124 -8.86 -4.95 -18.16
C SER A 124 -8.20 -5.64 -16.97
N ALA A 125 -9.01 -5.98 -15.97
CA ALA A 125 -8.62 -6.78 -14.80
C ALA A 125 -8.21 -8.21 -15.16
N GLU A 126 -8.74 -8.76 -16.25
CA GLU A 126 -8.46 -10.12 -16.70
C GLU A 126 -6.96 -10.31 -16.97
N VAL A 127 -6.25 -9.28 -17.42
CA VAL A 127 -4.80 -9.33 -17.67
C VAL A 127 -4.01 -9.53 -16.36
N LEU A 128 -4.54 -9.02 -15.24
CA LEU A 128 -3.96 -9.18 -13.91
C LEU A 128 -4.34 -10.52 -13.28
N SER A 129 -5.57 -10.97 -13.54
CA SER A 129 -6.10 -12.27 -13.09
C SER A 129 -5.49 -13.45 -13.85
N ASN A 130 -5.30 -13.38 -15.17
CA ASN A 130 -4.77 -14.48 -15.98
C ASN A 130 -3.33 -14.86 -15.58
N ARG A 131 -2.59 -13.93 -14.97
CA ARG A 131 -1.29 -14.25 -14.34
C ARG A 131 -1.43 -15.11 -13.07
N ASN A 132 -2.57 -15.04 -12.38
CA ASN A 132 -2.90 -15.82 -11.18
C ASN A 132 -3.70 -17.11 -11.50
N SER A 133 -4.61 -17.09 -12.48
CA SER A 133 -5.46 -18.25 -12.82
C SER A 133 -4.79 -19.28 -13.74
N LEU A 134 -3.81 -18.86 -14.58
CA LEU A 134 -2.91 -19.80 -15.26
C LEU A 134 -2.02 -20.60 -14.30
N ASN A 135 -1.85 -20.15 -13.05
CA ASN A 135 -1.14 -20.92 -12.01
C ASN A 135 -2.02 -22.05 -11.42
N ARG A 136 -3.34 -21.99 -11.58
CA ARG A 136 -4.25 -23.07 -11.14
C ARG A 136 -4.55 -24.08 -12.24
N MET A 137 -4.69 -23.66 -13.51
CA MET A 137 -5.03 -24.59 -14.61
C MET A 137 -3.82 -25.33 -15.23
N ARG A 138 -2.58 -24.93 -14.95
CA ARG A 138 -1.35 -25.64 -15.42
C ARG A 138 -0.84 -26.71 -14.45
N GLY A 139 -1.62 -27.10 -13.44
CA GLY A 139 -1.27 -28.19 -12.52
C GLY A 139 -1.33 -29.59 -13.12
N ILE A 140 -1.75 -29.77 -14.40
CA ILE A 140 -1.95 -31.10 -14.99
C ILE A 140 -1.01 -31.42 -16.16
N THR A 141 -0.29 -30.46 -16.77
CA THR A 141 0.71 -30.82 -17.78
C THR A 141 1.94 -29.90 -17.77
N THR A 142 3.10 -30.57 -17.74
CA THR A 142 4.44 -30.09 -18.13
C THR A 142 5.30 -29.45 -17.02
N ALA A 143 6.12 -30.29 -16.40
CA ALA A 143 7.07 -29.97 -15.32
C ALA A 143 8.21 -29.00 -15.71
N GLU A 144 8.48 -28.77 -17.01
CA GLU A 144 9.58 -27.90 -17.44
C GLU A 144 9.23 -26.40 -17.50
N ALA A 145 7.95 -26.03 -17.59
CA ALA A 145 7.52 -24.62 -17.61
C ALA A 145 7.36 -24.00 -16.20
N VAL A 146 7.41 -24.84 -15.15
CA VAL A 146 7.20 -24.44 -13.74
C VAL A 146 8.42 -23.74 -13.17
N VAL A 147 9.64 -24.14 -13.58
CA VAL A 147 10.89 -23.56 -13.07
C VAL A 147 11.05 -22.12 -13.55
N VAL A 148 10.74 -21.83 -14.81
CA VAL A 148 10.93 -20.49 -15.40
C VAL A 148 9.90 -19.47 -14.88
N LYS A 149 8.65 -19.88 -14.62
CA LYS A 149 7.57 -18.93 -14.24
C LYS A 149 7.44 -18.67 -12.74
N ASN A 150 7.77 -19.66 -11.91
CA ASN A 150 8.02 -19.40 -10.49
C ASN A 150 9.23 -18.48 -10.31
N SER A 151 10.21 -18.57 -11.21
CA SER A 151 11.32 -17.61 -11.26
C SER A 151 10.83 -16.20 -11.55
N GLU A 152 9.97 -15.96 -12.55
CA GLU A 152 9.47 -14.61 -12.85
C GLU A 152 8.63 -13.99 -11.71
N ALA A 153 7.70 -14.73 -11.12
CA ALA A 153 6.89 -14.21 -10.02
C ALA A 153 7.72 -13.95 -8.75
N SER A 154 8.66 -14.86 -8.44
CA SER A 154 9.61 -14.64 -7.34
C SER A 154 10.61 -13.52 -7.63
N VAL A 155 10.97 -13.30 -8.89
CA VAL A 155 11.80 -12.17 -9.34
C VAL A 155 11.04 -10.86 -9.23
N ILE A 156 9.74 -10.81 -9.57
CA ILE A 156 8.91 -9.61 -9.36
C ILE A 156 8.83 -9.31 -7.86
N ASP A 157 8.51 -10.31 -7.03
CA ASP A 157 8.44 -10.11 -5.58
C ASP A 157 9.82 -9.72 -5.00
N ARG A 158 10.92 -10.29 -5.48
CA ARG A 158 12.29 -9.92 -5.04
C ARG A 158 12.68 -8.50 -5.48
N ASN A 159 12.46 -8.13 -6.74
CA ASN A 159 12.72 -6.77 -7.25
C ASN A 159 11.90 -5.73 -6.50
N VAL A 160 10.66 -6.06 -6.15
CA VAL A 160 9.81 -5.25 -5.30
C VAL A 160 10.47 -5.16 -3.91
N MET A 161 10.81 -6.27 -3.24
CA MET A 161 11.48 -6.19 -1.93
C MET A 161 12.80 -5.40 -1.96
N ASP A 162 13.59 -5.49 -3.02
CA ASP A 162 14.82 -4.70 -3.17
C ASP A 162 14.51 -3.19 -3.31
N GLN A 163 13.46 -2.84 -4.05
CA GLN A 163 12.96 -1.45 -4.12
C GLN A 163 12.42 -0.96 -2.78
N LEU A 164 11.79 -1.84 -1.99
CA LEU A 164 11.31 -1.55 -0.64
C LEU A 164 12.49 -1.16 0.27
N GLN A 165 13.56 -1.96 0.26
CA GLN A 165 14.78 -1.71 1.02
C GLN A 165 15.46 -0.41 0.59
N ALA A 166 15.65 -0.21 -0.71
CA ALA A 166 16.26 1.01 -1.24
C ALA A 166 15.42 2.28 -0.97
N TRP A 167 14.09 2.16 -0.84
CA TRP A 167 13.24 3.26 -0.41
C TRP A 167 13.38 3.53 1.10
N ASP A 168 13.39 2.48 1.93
CA ASP A 168 13.62 2.63 3.37
C ASP A 168 14.97 3.28 3.66
N ASP A 169 16.04 2.86 2.98
CA ASP A 169 17.39 3.43 3.15
C ASP A 169 17.41 4.93 2.83
N ARG A 170 16.72 5.37 1.76
CA ARG A 170 16.64 6.79 1.39
C ARG A 170 15.92 7.62 2.46
N HIS A 171 14.81 7.13 2.99
CA HIS A 171 14.08 7.83 4.05
C HIS A 171 14.78 7.74 5.40
N MET A 172 15.50 6.65 5.68
CA MET A 172 16.24 6.47 6.93
C MET A 172 17.45 7.39 6.99
N ASN A 173 18.18 7.56 5.88
CA ASN A 173 19.28 8.52 5.78
C ASN A 173 18.81 9.97 6.00
N LEU A 174 17.64 10.33 5.46
CA LEU A 174 17.06 11.66 5.65
C LEU A 174 16.65 11.91 7.11
N ARG A 175 16.05 10.90 7.76
CA ARG A 175 15.70 10.95 9.19
C ARG A 175 16.95 11.02 10.06
N ALA A 176 17.97 10.21 9.79
CA ALA A 176 19.23 10.22 10.52
C ALA A 176 19.93 11.57 10.41
N ALA A 177 20.01 12.17 9.21
CA ALA A 177 20.59 13.50 9.02
C ALA A 177 19.85 14.58 9.82
N ALA A 178 18.51 14.52 9.89
CA ALA A 178 17.72 15.43 10.71
C ALA A 178 18.05 15.30 12.21
N PHE A 179 18.17 14.07 12.73
CA PHE A 179 18.57 13.83 14.13
C PHE A 179 20.00 14.30 14.43
N TRP A 180 20.95 14.04 13.53
CA TRP A 180 22.33 14.49 13.71
C TRP A 180 22.45 16.02 13.66
N SER A 181 21.73 16.69 12.74
CA SER A 181 21.75 18.16 12.65
C SER A 181 21.19 18.84 13.91
N THR A 182 20.12 18.29 14.49
CA THR A 182 19.53 18.80 15.74
C THR A 182 20.45 18.54 16.92
N PHE A 183 21.08 17.37 17.01
CA PHE A 183 22.07 17.07 18.04
C PHE A 183 23.25 18.04 17.99
N VAL A 184 23.85 18.25 16.81
CA VAL A 184 24.96 19.21 16.62
C VAL A 184 24.55 20.63 16.99
N ALA A 185 23.37 21.08 16.56
CA ALA A 185 22.89 22.43 16.87
C ALA A 185 22.71 22.64 18.39
N VAL A 186 22.13 21.66 19.10
CA VAL A 186 21.96 21.71 20.56
C VAL A 186 23.30 21.67 21.28
N SER A 187 24.24 20.84 20.83
CA SER A 187 25.60 20.78 21.41
C SER A 187 26.37 22.10 21.22
N CYS A 188 26.27 22.75 20.05
CA CYS A 188 26.89 24.05 19.82
C CYS A 188 26.28 25.16 20.70
N LEU A 189 24.95 25.17 20.87
CA LEU A 189 24.27 26.10 21.76
C LEU A 189 24.67 25.92 23.23
N ALA A 190 24.77 24.67 23.69
CA ALA A 190 25.22 24.36 25.04
C ALA A 190 26.68 24.77 25.28
N ALA A 191 27.57 24.57 24.30
CA ALA A 191 28.97 25.00 24.40
C ALA A 191 29.11 26.53 24.46
N LEU A 192 28.31 27.27 23.67
CA LEU A 192 28.32 28.74 23.70
C LEU A 192 27.80 29.31 25.01
N LEU A 193 26.77 28.69 25.61
CA LEU A 193 26.25 29.12 26.91
C LEU A 193 27.16 28.72 28.07
N GLY A 194 27.87 27.59 27.96
CA GLY A 194 28.80 27.11 28.98
C GLY A 194 30.14 27.88 29.04
N MET A 195 30.53 28.60 27.98
CA MET A 195 31.72 29.47 27.99
C MET A 195 31.44 30.89 28.50
N ALA A 196 30.17 31.24 28.74
CA ALA A 196 29.74 32.57 29.18
C ALA A 196 29.47 32.67 30.70
N GLY A 197 29.77 31.62 31.47
CA GLY A 197 29.71 31.59 32.94
C GLY A 197 31.06 31.22 33.52
#